data_AF-A0A2Z6LHU6-F1
#
_entry.id   AF-A0A2Z6LHU6-F1
#
_cell.length_a   1.000
_cell.length_b   1.000
_cell.length_c   1.000
_cell.angle_alpha   90.00
_cell.angle_beta   90.00
_cell.angle_gamma   90.00
#
_symmetry.space_group_name_H-M   'P 1'
#
loop_
_entity.id
_entity.type
_entity.pdbx_description
1 polymer ?
#
loop_
_entity_poly.entity_id
_entity_poly.type
_entity_poly.pdbx_seq_one_letter_code
_entity_poly.pdbx_strand_id
1 'polypeptide(L)'
;MLYHPDKNASNPEASELFKEVAYSYSILSDPEKRRQYDSAGFEALDADSMDMEIDLSNLGTVNTMFAALFSKLGVPIKTTISANVLEEALNGTVTVRPLPMGTSVSGKVEKQCAHFFGVTINEQQAESGIVVRVTSTAQSKFKLLYFEQDVNGGYGLALQEDSEKTGKVTSAGMYFLHFQVYRMDSTVNALAMAKDPEGAFFKRLEGLQPCEVSELKPGTHIFAVYGDNFFKTASYTIEAVCAKSHEDTTQKLKDIEAQILRKRNELRQFESEYRKALARYQEVTERYTKEKQSVDELLKQRDGIHSTFTIVKPSNISASGSNLSNGSSSKISGEDSKGESPGEDG
;
A
#
# COMPACT_ATOMS: atom_id res chain seq x y z
N MET A 1 -13.07 25.02 -8.30
CA MET A 1 -13.01 23.94 -7.29
C MET A 1 -12.77 24.56 -5.92
N LEU A 2 -13.65 24.25 -4.94
CA LEU A 2 -13.60 24.80 -3.58
C LEU A 2 -12.35 24.32 -2.79
N TYR A 3 -11.89 23.10 -3.06
CA TYR A 3 -10.80 22.44 -2.31
C TYR A 3 -9.48 22.30 -3.08
N HIS A 4 -9.26 23.11 -4.12
CA HIS A 4 -8.05 23.00 -4.95
C HIS A 4 -6.78 23.24 -4.11
N PRO A 5 -5.72 22.41 -4.22
CA PRO A 5 -4.52 22.51 -3.38
C PRO A 5 -3.78 23.84 -3.57
N ASP A 6 -3.76 24.42 -4.78
CA ASP A 6 -3.14 25.74 -4.99
C ASP A 6 -3.90 26.89 -4.31
N LYS A 7 -5.19 26.72 -3.98
CA LYS A 7 -5.98 27.73 -3.25
C LYS A 7 -6.08 27.46 -1.74
N ASN A 8 -5.69 26.27 -1.29
CA ASN A 8 -5.85 25.80 0.08
C ASN A 8 -4.56 25.15 0.64
N ALA A 9 -3.39 25.61 0.20
CA ALA A 9 -2.10 24.98 0.49
C ALA A 9 -1.75 24.89 2.00
N SER A 10 -2.41 25.67 2.85
CA SER A 10 -2.22 25.72 4.30
C SER A 10 -3.35 25.09 5.11
N ASN A 11 -4.35 24.46 4.46
CA ASN A 11 -5.47 23.80 5.14
C ASN A 11 -5.37 22.26 5.01
N PRO A 12 -4.93 21.55 6.06
CA PRO A 12 -4.85 20.09 6.07
C PRO A 12 -6.20 19.41 5.79
N GLU A 13 -7.29 19.99 6.27
CA GLU A 13 -8.65 19.44 6.10
C GLU A 13 -9.13 19.54 4.64
N ALA A 14 -8.75 20.61 3.94
CA ALA A 14 -9.02 20.74 2.51
C ALA A 14 -8.23 19.72 1.67
N SER A 15 -7.04 19.31 2.14
CA SER A 15 -6.25 18.25 1.50
C SER A 15 -6.92 16.89 1.66
N GLU A 16 -7.42 16.55 2.85
CA GLU A 16 -8.14 15.29 3.09
C GLU A 16 -9.47 15.23 2.34
N LEU A 17 -10.27 16.30 2.38
CA LEU A 17 -11.51 16.38 1.59
C LEU A 17 -11.23 16.33 0.09
N PHE A 18 -10.12 16.90 -0.38
CA PHE A 18 -9.74 16.79 -1.78
C PHE A 18 -9.33 15.37 -2.16
N LYS A 19 -8.59 14.66 -1.30
CA LYS A 19 -8.28 13.23 -1.50
C LYS A 19 -9.56 12.41 -1.60
N GLU A 20 -10.53 12.65 -0.72
CA GLU A 20 -11.81 11.95 -0.70
C GLU A 20 -12.65 12.23 -1.96
N VAL A 21 -12.76 13.51 -2.36
CA VAL A 21 -13.48 13.90 -3.59
C VAL A 21 -12.80 13.31 -4.83
N ALA A 22 -11.48 13.29 -4.86
CA ALA A 22 -10.74 12.80 -6.00
C ALA A 22 -10.78 11.26 -6.07
N TYR A 23 -10.74 10.56 -4.94
CA TYR A 23 -10.94 9.11 -4.84
C TYR A 23 -12.37 8.72 -5.24
N SER A 24 -13.37 9.51 -4.83
CA SER A 24 -14.75 9.33 -5.28
C SER A 24 -14.87 9.53 -6.79
N TYR A 25 -14.17 10.53 -7.35
CA TYR A 25 -14.15 10.74 -8.80
C TYR A 25 -13.50 9.58 -9.55
N SER A 26 -12.42 8.98 -9.06
CA SER A 26 -11.75 7.87 -9.77
C SER A 26 -12.62 6.60 -9.84
N ILE A 27 -13.49 6.38 -8.84
CA ILE A 27 -14.47 5.28 -8.86
C ILE A 27 -15.68 5.65 -9.73
N LEU A 28 -16.22 6.85 -9.59
CA LEU A 28 -17.48 7.25 -10.23
C LEU A 28 -17.34 7.73 -11.69
N SER A 29 -16.13 8.09 -12.13
CA SER A 29 -15.87 8.55 -13.50
C SER A 29 -15.67 7.40 -14.48
N ASP A 30 -15.25 6.23 -14.00
CA ASP A 30 -15.14 5.01 -14.80
C ASP A 30 -16.49 4.24 -14.77
N PRO A 31 -17.16 4.03 -15.92
CA PRO A 31 -18.48 3.38 -15.96
C PRO A 31 -18.49 1.94 -15.41
N GLU A 32 -17.38 1.23 -15.50
CA GLU A 32 -17.25 -0.14 -15.03
C GLU A 32 -16.99 -0.19 -13.52
N LYS A 33 -16.05 0.61 -13.01
CA LYS A 33 -15.82 0.74 -11.56
C LYS A 33 -17.04 1.30 -10.84
N ARG A 34 -17.73 2.27 -11.45
CA ARG A 34 -19.01 2.79 -10.95
C ARG A 34 -20.06 1.69 -10.89
N ARG A 35 -20.19 0.86 -11.93
CA ARG A 35 -21.14 -0.25 -11.95
C ARG A 35 -20.85 -1.28 -10.84
N GLN A 36 -19.58 -1.59 -10.61
CA GLN A 36 -19.16 -2.48 -9.52
C GLN A 36 -19.51 -1.89 -8.15
N TYR A 37 -19.13 -0.62 -7.92
CA TYR A 37 -19.46 0.12 -6.70
C TYR A 37 -20.97 0.22 -6.45
N ASP A 38 -21.75 0.56 -7.47
CA ASP A 38 -23.21 0.68 -7.39
C ASP A 38 -23.88 -0.68 -7.08
N SER A 39 -23.24 -1.81 -7.44
CA SER A 39 -23.80 -3.16 -7.28
C SER A 39 -23.55 -3.80 -5.92
N ALA A 40 -22.39 -3.58 -5.29
CA ALA A 40 -22.01 -4.25 -4.04
C ALA A 40 -21.16 -3.38 -3.09
N GLY A 41 -21.16 -2.06 -3.29
CA GLY A 41 -20.46 -1.11 -2.42
C GLY A 41 -18.93 -1.24 -2.50
N PHE A 42 -18.24 -0.74 -1.48
CA PHE A 42 -16.76 -0.78 -1.41
C PHE A 42 -16.19 -2.20 -1.37
N GLU A 43 -16.96 -3.19 -0.92
CA GLU A 43 -16.53 -4.59 -0.81
C GLU A 43 -16.41 -5.28 -2.18
N ALA A 44 -17.03 -4.72 -3.21
CA ALA A 44 -17.03 -5.22 -4.60
C ALA A 44 -15.81 -4.78 -5.41
N LEU A 45 -15.07 -3.80 -4.90
CA LEU A 45 -13.86 -3.31 -5.52
C LEU A 45 -12.72 -4.29 -5.15
N ASP A 46 -12.40 -5.20 -6.07
CA ASP A 46 -11.24 -6.10 -5.96
C ASP A 46 -9.94 -5.33 -5.70
N ALA A 47 -8.94 -5.97 -5.12
CA ALA A 47 -7.61 -5.38 -4.89
C ALA A 47 -7.00 -4.76 -6.17
N ASP A 48 -7.24 -5.37 -7.33
CA ASP A 48 -6.84 -4.85 -8.65
C ASP A 48 -7.65 -3.60 -9.08
N SER A 49 -8.86 -3.41 -8.57
CA SER A 49 -9.69 -2.23 -8.89
C SER A 49 -9.35 -1.00 -8.04
N MET A 50 -8.72 -1.22 -6.87
CA MET A 50 -8.14 -0.19 -6.00
C MET A 50 -6.76 0.29 -6.48
N ASP A 51 -6.05 -0.52 -7.26
CA ASP A 51 -4.87 -0.08 -8.01
C ASP A 51 -5.35 0.94 -9.07
N MET A 52 -5.05 2.23 -8.84
CA MET A 52 -5.23 3.25 -9.87
C MET A 52 -4.18 3.05 -10.96
N GLU A 53 -4.43 2.10 -11.85
CA GLU A 53 -3.67 1.92 -13.08
C GLU A 53 -4.24 2.85 -14.16
N ILE A 54 -3.47 3.88 -14.51
CA ILE A 54 -3.86 4.89 -15.48
C ILE A 54 -3.06 4.69 -16.76
N ASP A 55 -3.78 4.41 -17.84
CA ASP A 55 -3.23 4.51 -19.19
C ASP A 55 -3.08 5.98 -19.59
N LEU A 56 -1.81 6.37 -19.73
CA LEU A 56 -1.44 7.74 -20.05
C LEU A 56 -1.82 8.12 -21.49
N SER A 57 -1.95 7.16 -22.39
CA SER A 57 -2.19 7.40 -23.81
C SER A 57 -3.63 7.80 -24.12
N ASN A 58 -4.58 7.35 -23.28
CA ASN A 58 -6.02 7.61 -23.42
C ASN A 58 -6.53 8.73 -22.51
N LEU A 59 -5.63 9.47 -21.86
CA LEU A 59 -5.99 10.43 -20.82
C LEU A 59 -6.31 11.82 -21.40
N GLY A 60 -7.56 12.27 -21.23
CA GLY A 60 -7.96 13.66 -21.54
C GLY A 60 -7.30 14.68 -20.61
N THR A 61 -7.21 15.95 -21.04
CA THR A 61 -6.51 17.06 -20.31
C THR A 61 -6.87 17.16 -18.83
N VAL A 62 -8.14 16.91 -18.49
CA VAL A 62 -8.66 16.98 -17.12
C VAL A 62 -8.14 15.82 -16.27
N ASN A 63 -8.18 14.59 -16.78
CA ASN A 63 -7.70 13.41 -16.06
C ASN A 63 -6.17 13.45 -15.87
N THR A 64 -5.44 14.00 -16.85
CA THR A 64 -3.99 14.25 -16.74
C THR A 64 -3.67 15.26 -15.63
N MET A 65 -4.48 16.31 -15.49
CA MET A 65 -4.33 17.27 -14.38
C MET A 65 -4.64 16.63 -13.02
N PHE A 66 -5.68 15.79 -12.93
CA PHE A 66 -5.98 15.07 -11.70
C PHE A 66 -4.84 14.12 -11.31
N ALA A 67 -4.34 13.31 -12.24
CA ALA A 67 -3.23 12.39 -11.98
C ALA A 67 -1.95 13.13 -11.54
N ALA A 68 -1.69 14.32 -12.11
CA ALA A 68 -0.60 15.20 -11.65
C ALA A 68 -0.74 15.60 -10.18
N LEU A 69 -1.94 15.99 -9.78
CA LEU A 69 -2.24 16.46 -8.44
C LEU A 69 -2.13 15.32 -7.43
N PHE A 70 -2.67 14.14 -7.75
CA PHE A 70 -2.51 12.94 -6.93
C PHE A 70 -1.04 12.54 -6.75
N SER A 71 -0.27 12.54 -7.84
CA SER A 71 1.17 12.28 -7.75
C SER A 71 1.91 13.34 -6.93
N LYS A 72 1.45 14.59 -6.90
CA LYS A 72 2.02 15.67 -6.08
C LYS A 72 1.63 15.56 -4.61
N LEU A 73 0.47 14.97 -4.32
CA LEU A 73 -0.02 14.66 -2.97
C LEU A 73 0.53 13.35 -2.40
N GLY A 74 1.41 12.67 -3.14
CA GLY A 74 2.07 11.44 -2.70
C GLY A 74 1.20 10.18 -2.81
N VAL A 75 0.08 10.26 -3.52
CA VAL A 75 -0.74 9.07 -3.83
C VAL A 75 -0.05 8.31 -4.98
N PRO A 76 0.32 7.04 -4.80
CA PRO A 76 0.89 6.23 -5.88
C PRO A 76 -0.18 6.04 -6.95
N ILE A 77 0.17 6.42 -8.18
CA ILE A 77 -0.63 6.14 -9.38
C ILE A 77 0.21 5.19 -10.20
N LYS A 78 -0.30 3.97 -10.39
CA LYS A 78 0.30 2.99 -11.28
C LYS A 78 0.01 3.45 -12.70
N THR A 79 0.99 3.39 -13.56
CA THR A 79 0.88 3.86 -14.95
C THR A 79 1.20 2.71 -15.88
N THR A 80 0.46 2.58 -16.97
CA THR A 80 0.72 1.54 -17.97
C THR A 80 1.75 2.01 -19.00
N ILE A 81 2.36 1.05 -19.69
CA ILE A 81 3.09 1.31 -20.92
C ILE A 81 2.07 1.63 -22.02
N SER A 82 2.36 2.66 -22.82
CA SER A 82 1.49 3.03 -23.94
C SER A 82 1.39 1.90 -24.97
N ALA A 83 0.19 1.67 -25.49
CA ALA A 83 -0.07 0.64 -26.51
C ALA A 83 0.85 0.81 -27.73
N ASN A 84 1.07 2.06 -28.18
CA ASN A 84 1.95 2.35 -29.30
C ASN A 84 3.38 1.80 -29.10
N VAL A 85 3.97 1.97 -27.91
CA VAL A 85 5.32 1.46 -27.62
C VAL A 85 5.34 -0.07 -27.66
N LEU A 86 4.30 -0.71 -27.13
CA LEU A 86 4.17 -2.17 -27.14
C LEU A 86 3.97 -2.71 -28.55
N GLU A 87 3.13 -2.06 -29.37
CA GLU A 87 2.89 -2.43 -30.76
C GLU A 87 4.15 -2.24 -31.63
N GLU A 88 4.86 -1.12 -31.48
CA GLU A 88 6.12 -0.89 -32.19
C GLU A 88 7.17 -1.94 -31.81
N ALA A 89 7.26 -2.32 -30.53
CA ALA A 89 8.16 -3.36 -30.05
C ALA A 89 7.77 -4.73 -30.64
N LEU A 90 6.49 -5.09 -30.58
CA LEU A 90 5.95 -6.35 -31.09
C LEU A 90 6.11 -6.49 -32.61
N ASN A 91 6.04 -5.38 -33.34
CA ASN A 91 6.27 -5.35 -34.79
C ASN A 91 7.77 -5.25 -35.16
N GLY A 92 8.66 -5.11 -34.18
CA GLY A 92 10.10 -4.99 -34.40
C GLY A 92 10.51 -3.67 -35.08
N THR A 93 9.67 -2.64 -35.05
CA THR A 93 9.93 -1.34 -35.71
C THR A 93 10.73 -0.37 -34.83
N VAL A 94 11.01 -0.75 -33.58
CA VAL A 94 11.77 0.05 -32.63
C VAL A 94 13.26 0.14 -32.99
N THR A 95 13.87 1.29 -32.73
CA THR A 95 15.31 1.47 -32.87
C THR A 95 16.03 0.98 -31.62
N VAL A 96 16.78 -0.11 -31.74
CA VAL A 96 17.58 -0.69 -30.66
C VAL A 96 19.02 -0.17 -30.71
N ARG A 97 19.47 0.49 -29.65
CA ARG A 97 20.85 0.99 -29.51
C ARG A 97 21.71 -0.04 -28.78
N PRO A 98 22.98 -0.27 -29.16
CA PRO A 98 23.84 -1.15 -28.38
C PRO A 98 24.12 -0.55 -26.99
N LEU A 99 24.09 -1.39 -25.95
CA LEU A 99 24.54 -1.09 -24.60
C LEU A 99 25.60 -2.11 -24.20
N PRO A 100 26.88 -1.87 -24.52
CA PRO A 100 27.97 -2.77 -24.14
C PRO A 100 28.08 -2.93 -22.61
N MET A 101 28.39 -4.14 -22.17
CA MET A 101 28.64 -4.44 -20.75
C MET A 101 29.69 -3.49 -20.15
N GLY A 102 29.39 -2.92 -18.97
CA GLY A 102 30.26 -2.01 -18.24
C GLY A 102 30.29 -0.57 -18.78
N THR A 103 29.44 -0.25 -19.76
CA THR A 103 29.30 1.13 -20.28
C THR A 103 27.97 1.73 -19.85
N SER A 104 27.97 3.05 -19.64
CA SER A 104 26.77 3.81 -19.32
C SER A 104 26.36 4.72 -20.47
N VAL A 105 25.05 4.85 -20.69
CA VAL A 105 24.46 5.71 -21.71
C VAL A 105 23.45 6.63 -21.05
N SER A 106 23.64 7.94 -21.20
CA SER A 106 22.68 8.94 -20.75
C SER A 106 21.77 9.40 -21.88
N GLY A 107 20.52 9.70 -21.54
CA GLY A 107 19.53 10.15 -22.51
C GLY A 107 18.39 10.94 -21.88
N LYS A 108 17.52 11.47 -22.73
CA LYS A 108 16.22 12.04 -22.36
C LYS A 108 15.16 11.38 -23.21
N VAL A 109 14.24 10.66 -22.58
CA VAL A 109 13.12 10.03 -23.27
C VAL A 109 11.88 10.90 -23.12
N GLU A 110 11.13 11.07 -24.20
CA GLU A 110 9.86 11.80 -24.18
C GLU A 110 8.80 11.02 -23.39
N LYS A 111 7.72 11.71 -23.01
CA LYS A 111 6.61 11.09 -22.29
C LYS A 111 6.00 9.98 -23.14
N GLN A 112 5.69 8.84 -22.54
CA GLN A 112 5.06 7.70 -23.21
C GLN A 112 5.85 7.14 -24.40
N CYS A 113 7.13 7.48 -24.50
CA CYS A 113 8.08 6.90 -25.45
C CYS A 113 9.06 6.01 -24.71
N ALA A 114 9.76 5.14 -25.45
CA ALA A 114 10.80 4.29 -24.92
C ALA A 114 12.07 4.38 -25.77
N HIS A 115 13.23 4.37 -25.10
CA HIS A 115 14.52 4.17 -25.77
C HIS A 115 14.97 2.74 -25.54
N PHE A 116 15.16 1.99 -26.63
CA PHE A 116 15.51 0.57 -26.59
C PHE A 116 17.03 0.35 -26.66
N PHE A 117 17.49 -0.65 -25.92
CA PHE A 117 18.88 -1.00 -25.71
C PHE A 117 19.10 -2.51 -25.85
N GLY A 118 20.05 -2.90 -26.69
CA GLY A 118 20.50 -4.28 -26.83
C GLY A 118 21.74 -4.54 -25.99
N VAL A 119 21.64 -5.47 -25.04
CA VAL A 119 22.74 -5.93 -24.20
C VAL A 119 23.16 -7.32 -24.67
N THR A 120 24.35 -7.44 -25.26
CA THR A 120 24.90 -8.73 -25.66
C THR A 120 25.68 -9.35 -24.50
N ILE A 121 25.28 -10.56 -24.12
CA ILE A 121 25.82 -11.34 -23.01
C ILE A 121 26.58 -12.54 -23.59
N ASN A 122 27.83 -12.75 -23.17
CA ASN A 122 28.61 -13.94 -23.49
C ASN A 122 28.40 -15.07 -22.45
N GLU A 123 28.94 -16.27 -22.71
CA GLU A 123 28.80 -17.42 -21.79
C GLU A 123 29.25 -17.13 -20.36
N GLN A 124 30.41 -16.49 -20.18
CA GLN A 124 30.93 -16.19 -18.85
C GLN A 124 30.07 -15.18 -18.08
N GLN A 125 29.50 -14.20 -18.78
CA GLN A 125 28.59 -13.20 -18.22
C GLN A 125 27.23 -13.82 -17.92
N ALA A 126 26.75 -14.71 -18.79
CA ALA A 126 25.55 -15.48 -18.55
C ALA A 126 25.75 -16.33 -17.29
N GLU A 127 26.83 -17.07 -17.12
CA GLU A 127 27.10 -17.84 -15.89
C GLU A 127 27.24 -16.98 -14.63
N SER A 128 27.85 -15.80 -14.76
CA SER A 128 28.07 -14.91 -13.61
C SER A 128 26.79 -14.14 -13.22
N GLY A 129 25.88 -13.94 -14.16
CA GLY A 129 24.74 -13.04 -14.02
C GLY A 129 25.06 -11.59 -14.37
N ILE A 130 24.01 -10.82 -14.67
CA ILE A 130 24.10 -9.40 -15.00
C ILE A 130 23.04 -8.58 -14.25
N VAL A 131 23.32 -7.29 -14.12
CA VAL A 131 22.39 -6.30 -13.59
C VAL A 131 22.24 -5.19 -14.62
N VAL A 132 20.99 -4.87 -14.99
CA VAL A 132 20.69 -3.67 -15.77
C VAL A 132 20.07 -2.65 -14.84
N ARG A 133 20.70 -1.48 -14.75
CA ARG A 133 20.28 -0.42 -13.85
C ARG A 133 20.09 0.88 -14.60
N VAL A 134 19.11 1.66 -14.15
CA VAL A 134 18.83 2.99 -14.65
C VAL A 134 18.79 3.95 -13.47
N THR A 135 19.39 5.12 -13.62
CA THR A 135 19.38 6.17 -12.60
C THR A 135 19.02 7.52 -13.21
N SER A 136 18.45 8.43 -12.42
CA SER A 136 18.19 9.81 -12.81
C SER A 136 18.55 10.77 -11.68
N THR A 137 19.56 11.60 -11.91
CA THR A 137 19.94 12.68 -10.99
C THR A 137 18.93 13.81 -10.95
N ALA A 138 18.11 13.94 -12.00
CA ALA A 138 16.98 14.87 -12.03
C ALA A 138 15.72 14.31 -11.35
N GLN A 139 15.81 13.13 -10.71
CA GLN A 139 14.70 12.44 -10.07
C GLN A 139 13.51 12.25 -11.01
N SER A 140 13.78 11.93 -12.29
CA SER A 140 12.75 11.65 -13.28
C SER A 140 12.01 10.36 -12.94
N LYS A 141 10.70 10.31 -13.19
CA LYS A 141 9.98 9.03 -13.24
C LYS A 141 10.18 8.35 -14.58
N PHE A 142 10.52 7.08 -14.54
CA PHE A 142 10.69 6.22 -15.70
C PHE A 142 10.36 4.78 -15.32
N LYS A 143 10.21 3.91 -16.32
CA LYS A 143 10.20 2.46 -16.11
C LYS A 143 11.37 1.82 -16.85
N LEU A 144 12.00 0.84 -16.22
CA LEU A 144 12.93 -0.08 -16.87
C LEU A 144 12.13 -1.28 -17.36
N LEU A 145 12.24 -1.57 -18.66
CA LEU A 145 11.51 -2.65 -19.31
C LEU A 145 12.49 -3.70 -19.83
N TYR A 146 12.09 -4.97 -19.79
CA TYR A 146 12.77 -6.07 -20.44
C TYR A 146 11.81 -6.77 -21.39
N PHE A 147 12.30 -7.05 -22.59
CA PHE A 147 11.53 -7.72 -23.62
C PHE A 147 12.19 -9.02 -24.05
N GLU A 148 11.36 -10.04 -24.27
CA GLU A 148 11.75 -11.28 -24.90
C GLU A 148 11.45 -11.22 -26.40
N GLN A 149 12.25 -11.96 -27.18
CA GLN A 149 12.02 -12.04 -28.62
C GLN A 149 10.78 -12.89 -28.89
N ASP A 150 9.84 -12.33 -29.64
CA ASP A 150 8.64 -13.03 -30.09
C ASP A 150 8.94 -13.89 -31.33
N VAL A 151 8.13 -14.92 -31.55
CA VAL A 151 8.23 -15.85 -32.69
C VAL A 151 8.12 -15.13 -34.04
N ASN A 152 7.44 -13.98 -34.07
CA ASN A 152 7.25 -13.15 -35.26
C ASN A 152 8.44 -12.22 -35.54
N GLY A 153 9.49 -12.25 -34.72
CA GLY A 153 10.70 -11.44 -34.88
C GLY A 153 10.68 -10.08 -34.19
N GLY A 154 9.56 -9.69 -33.57
CA GLY A 154 9.49 -8.53 -32.68
C GLY A 154 9.77 -8.87 -31.22
N TYR A 155 9.29 -8.03 -30.30
CA TYR A 155 9.61 -8.10 -28.89
C TYR A 155 8.37 -8.01 -28.00
N GLY A 156 8.15 -9.02 -27.16
CA GLY A 156 7.08 -9.05 -26.16
C GLY A 156 7.59 -8.56 -24.80
N LEU A 157 6.82 -7.71 -24.10
CA LEU A 157 7.18 -7.24 -22.76
C LEU A 157 7.17 -8.41 -21.78
N ALA A 158 8.30 -8.65 -21.11
CA ALA A 158 8.46 -9.74 -20.16
C ALA A 158 8.59 -9.24 -18.71
N LEU A 159 9.32 -8.16 -18.48
CA LEU A 159 9.40 -7.54 -17.15
C LEU A 159 9.30 -6.02 -17.21
N GLN A 160 8.78 -5.44 -16.12
CA GLN A 160 8.80 -4.01 -15.88
C GLN A 160 9.14 -3.68 -14.43
N GLU A 161 9.94 -2.63 -14.26
CA GLU A 161 10.32 -2.08 -12.96
C GLU A 161 10.15 -0.56 -12.96
N ASP A 162 9.44 -0.06 -11.95
CA ASP A 162 9.20 1.36 -11.74
C ASP A 162 10.42 2.04 -11.14
N SER A 163 10.70 3.27 -11.54
CA SER A 163 11.73 4.07 -10.88
C SER A 163 11.29 4.47 -9.48
N GLU A 164 12.10 4.15 -8.47
CA GLU A 164 11.89 4.55 -7.09
C GLU A 164 12.87 5.64 -6.67
N LYS A 165 12.51 6.43 -5.65
CA LYS A 165 13.41 7.44 -5.10
C LYS A 165 14.45 6.79 -4.19
N THR A 166 15.72 6.90 -4.55
CA THR A 166 16.84 6.35 -3.79
C THR A 166 17.82 7.47 -3.44
N GLY A 167 17.70 7.99 -2.22
CA GLY A 167 18.49 9.14 -1.77
C GLY A 167 18.22 10.40 -2.60
N LYS A 168 19.24 10.87 -3.33
CA LYS A 168 19.17 12.07 -4.18
C LYS A 168 18.84 11.78 -5.64
N VAL A 169 18.66 10.52 -6.02
CA VAL A 169 18.33 10.10 -7.38
C VAL A 169 17.02 9.32 -7.40
N THR A 170 16.48 9.07 -8.59
CA THR A 170 15.56 7.95 -8.81
C THR A 170 16.30 6.82 -9.52
N SER A 171 15.92 5.57 -9.24
CA SER A 171 16.55 4.40 -9.83
C SER A 171 15.57 3.24 -10.02
N ALA A 172 15.82 2.42 -11.04
CA ALA A 172 15.23 1.10 -11.22
C ALA A 172 16.34 0.12 -11.59
N GLY A 173 16.19 -1.15 -11.21
CA GLY A 173 17.18 -2.18 -11.51
C GLY A 173 16.53 -3.55 -11.72
N MET A 174 17.04 -4.28 -12.71
CA MET A 174 16.72 -5.68 -12.96
C MET A 174 17.94 -6.54 -12.69
N TYR A 175 17.76 -7.62 -11.93
CA TYR A 175 18.83 -8.43 -11.36
C TYR A 175 18.71 -9.87 -11.86
N PHE A 176 19.63 -10.31 -12.71
CA PHE A 176 19.68 -11.65 -13.26
C PHE A 176 20.89 -12.38 -12.68
N LEU A 177 20.75 -12.90 -11.45
CA LEU A 177 21.87 -13.29 -10.58
C LEU A 177 21.96 -14.79 -10.28
N HIS A 178 21.21 -15.67 -10.94
CA HIS A 178 21.18 -17.14 -10.69
C HIS A 178 20.71 -17.54 -9.30
N PHE A 179 20.01 -16.64 -8.63
CA PHE A 179 19.21 -16.96 -7.44
C PHE A 179 17.94 -16.11 -7.47
N GLN A 180 16.93 -16.58 -6.76
CA GLN A 180 15.65 -15.90 -6.70
C GLN A 180 15.81 -14.55 -5.99
N VAL A 181 15.58 -13.47 -6.73
CA VAL A 181 15.39 -12.12 -6.20
C VAL A 181 13.89 -11.89 -6.01
N TYR A 182 13.52 -11.12 -4.98
CA TYR A 182 12.13 -10.82 -4.69
C TYR A 182 11.85 -9.32 -4.84
N ARG A 183 10.69 -9.02 -5.40
CA ARG A 183 10.12 -7.68 -5.42
C ARG A 183 9.09 -7.54 -4.31
N MET A 184 8.99 -6.34 -3.75
CA MET A 184 8.01 -6.03 -2.73
C MET A 184 6.86 -5.23 -3.33
N ASP A 185 5.68 -5.82 -3.37
CA ASP A 185 4.47 -5.09 -3.67
C ASP A 185 3.89 -4.44 -2.39
N SER A 186 4.16 -3.14 -2.25
CA SER A 186 3.69 -2.39 -1.09
C SER A 186 2.17 -2.18 -1.06
N THR A 187 1.48 -2.21 -2.21
CA THR A 187 0.01 -2.06 -2.25
C THR A 187 -0.66 -3.31 -1.69
N VAL A 188 -0.15 -4.50 -2.06
CA VAL A 188 -0.61 -5.78 -1.50
C VAL A 188 -0.46 -5.80 0.03
N ASN A 189 0.68 -5.32 0.56
CA ASN A 189 0.87 -5.21 2.00
C ASN A 189 -0.15 -4.26 2.64
N ALA A 190 -0.33 -3.06 2.08
CA ALA A 190 -1.26 -2.06 2.61
C ALA A 190 -2.70 -2.58 2.64
N LEU A 191 -3.13 -3.25 1.57
CA LEU A 191 -4.45 -3.86 1.48
C LEU A 191 -4.63 -4.99 2.49
N ALA A 192 -3.62 -5.86 2.64
CA ALA A 192 -3.66 -6.93 3.63
C ALA A 192 -3.74 -6.38 5.07
N MET A 193 -3.02 -5.31 5.38
CA MET A 193 -3.09 -4.61 6.68
C MET A 193 -4.44 -3.93 6.91
N ALA A 194 -5.04 -3.34 5.88
CA ALA A 194 -6.35 -2.70 5.98
C ALA A 194 -7.48 -3.72 6.24
N LYS A 195 -7.37 -4.92 5.64
CA LYS A 195 -8.32 -6.03 5.85
C LYS A 195 -8.22 -6.67 7.24
N ASP A 196 -7.04 -6.62 7.86
CA ASP A 196 -6.79 -7.18 9.20
C ASP A 196 -5.93 -6.21 10.03
N PRO A 197 -6.55 -5.15 10.62
CA PRO A 197 -5.82 -4.17 11.42
C PRO A 197 -5.17 -4.77 12.67
N GLU A 198 -5.81 -5.76 13.30
CA GLU A 198 -5.29 -6.44 14.50
C GLU A 198 -4.06 -7.32 14.17
N GLY A 199 -4.03 -7.91 12.98
CA GLY A 199 -2.91 -8.69 12.45
C GLY A 199 -1.95 -7.93 11.53
N ALA A 200 -2.07 -6.60 11.40
CA ALA A 200 -1.39 -5.82 10.37
C ALA A 200 0.15 -6.04 10.36
N PHE A 201 0.76 -6.20 11.52
CA PHE A 201 2.20 -6.41 11.63
C PHE A 201 2.68 -7.72 10.99
N PHE A 202 1.82 -8.74 10.85
CA PHE A 202 2.13 -9.99 10.15
C PHE A 202 2.09 -9.84 8.63
N LYS A 203 1.40 -8.82 8.11
CA LYS A 203 1.16 -8.62 6.67
C LYS A 203 2.25 -7.85 5.95
N ARG A 204 3.32 -7.47 6.65
CA ARG A 204 4.42 -6.66 6.12
C ARG A 204 5.22 -7.31 4.99
N LEU A 205 5.19 -8.63 4.88
CA LEU A 205 5.87 -9.41 3.83
C LEU A 205 4.88 -10.16 2.93
N GLU A 206 3.60 -9.77 2.91
CA GLU A 206 2.58 -10.48 2.12
C GLU A 206 2.79 -10.26 0.61
N GLY A 207 3.10 -9.03 0.22
CA GLY A 207 3.42 -8.60 -1.13
C GLY A 207 4.83 -8.99 -1.61
N LEU A 208 5.58 -9.80 -0.86
CA LEU A 208 6.87 -10.31 -1.32
C LEU A 208 6.65 -11.35 -2.43
N GLN A 209 7.01 -11.00 -3.67
CA GLN A 209 6.81 -11.83 -4.86
C GLN A 209 8.15 -12.16 -5.52
N PRO A 210 8.36 -13.40 -6.00
CA PRO A 210 9.56 -13.74 -6.76
C PRO A 210 9.56 -12.99 -8.10
N CYS A 211 10.71 -12.46 -8.50
CA CYS A 211 10.88 -11.97 -9.87
C CYS A 211 10.81 -13.13 -10.87
N GLU A 212 10.07 -12.98 -11.96
CA GLU A 212 9.76 -14.06 -12.91
C GLU A 212 10.99 -14.56 -13.69
N VAL A 213 11.95 -13.67 -13.94
CA VAL A 213 13.20 -14.01 -14.65
C VAL A 213 14.39 -13.74 -13.73
N SER A 214 15.13 -14.79 -13.40
CA SER A 214 16.33 -14.73 -12.55
C SER A 214 17.64 -14.89 -13.33
N GLU A 215 17.58 -15.30 -14.59
CA GLU A 215 18.72 -15.70 -15.40
C GLU A 215 18.53 -15.30 -16.87
N LEU A 216 19.63 -14.98 -17.55
CA LEU A 216 19.64 -14.67 -18.98
C LEU A 216 20.63 -15.58 -19.69
N LYS A 217 20.23 -16.08 -20.86
CA LYS A 217 21.09 -16.93 -21.70
C LYS A 217 22.16 -16.10 -22.41
N PRO A 218 23.22 -16.72 -22.94
CA PRO A 218 24.10 -16.04 -23.88
C PRO A 218 23.30 -15.57 -25.10
N GLY A 219 23.53 -14.33 -25.52
CA GLY A 219 22.76 -13.71 -26.61
C GLY A 219 22.53 -12.22 -26.41
N THR A 220 21.74 -11.63 -27.31
CA THR A 220 21.35 -10.21 -27.21
C THR A 220 19.98 -10.10 -26.56
N HIS A 221 19.92 -9.32 -25.50
CA HIS A 221 18.73 -9.07 -24.71
C HIS A 221 18.26 -7.63 -24.85
N ILE A 222 16.95 -7.42 -24.91
CA ILE A 222 16.36 -6.10 -25.19
C ILE A 222 15.81 -5.49 -23.91
N PHE A 223 16.32 -4.33 -23.59
CA PHE A 223 15.85 -3.49 -22.48
C PHE A 223 15.33 -2.16 -23.03
N ALA A 224 14.47 -1.49 -22.28
CA ALA A 224 14.08 -0.13 -22.64
C ALA A 224 13.93 0.76 -21.42
N VAL A 225 14.18 2.06 -21.60
CA VAL A 225 13.83 3.10 -20.63
C VAL A 225 12.60 3.83 -21.13
N TYR A 226 11.48 3.69 -20.42
CA TYR A 226 10.20 4.30 -20.75
C TYR A 226 9.98 5.59 -19.96
N GLY A 227 9.55 6.65 -20.65
CA GLY A 227 9.27 7.96 -20.07
C GLY A 227 7.94 8.00 -19.31
N ASP A 228 7.98 7.65 -18.03
CA ASP A 228 6.81 7.48 -17.16
C ASP A 228 6.32 8.77 -16.48
N ASN A 229 6.43 9.89 -17.19
CA ASN A 229 6.08 11.20 -16.68
C ASN A 229 4.88 11.78 -17.45
N PHE A 230 3.93 12.37 -16.73
CA PHE A 230 2.74 13.01 -17.29
C PHE A 230 3.05 14.30 -18.10
N PHE A 231 4.15 15.01 -17.78
CA PHE A 231 4.41 16.36 -18.34
C PHE A 231 5.83 16.62 -18.80
N LYS A 232 6.83 15.86 -18.32
CA LYS A 232 8.26 16.18 -18.53
C LYS A 232 8.98 15.01 -19.16
N THR A 233 9.91 15.30 -20.08
CA THR A 233 10.91 14.33 -20.53
C THR A 233 11.64 13.73 -19.34
N ALA A 234 11.82 12.42 -19.32
CA ALA A 234 12.58 11.74 -18.30
C ALA A 234 14.06 11.69 -18.71
N SER A 235 14.93 12.33 -17.93
CA SER A 235 16.37 12.15 -18.09
C SER A 235 16.82 10.90 -17.36
N TYR A 236 17.71 10.12 -17.94
CA TYR A 236 18.19 8.88 -17.36
C TYR A 236 19.64 8.59 -17.75
N THR A 237 20.27 7.70 -17.00
CA THR A 237 21.51 7.01 -17.33
C THR A 237 21.29 5.52 -17.13
N ILE A 238 21.40 4.73 -18.20
CA ILE A 238 21.30 3.27 -18.18
C ILE A 238 22.70 2.65 -18.24
N GLU A 239 22.88 1.54 -17.54
CA GLU A 239 24.12 0.77 -17.52
C GLU A 239 23.77 -0.72 -17.34
N ALA A 240 24.47 -1.57 -18.08
CA ALA A 240 24.46 -3.01 -17.84
C ALA A 240 25.81 -3.38 -17.20
N VAL A 241 25.80 -4.18 -16.13
CA VAL A 241 27.01 -4.60 -15.41
C VAL A 241 27.02 -6.10 -15.18
N CYS A 242 28.18 -6.73 -15.33
CA CYS A 242 28.40 -8.13 -14.98
C CYS A 242 28.50 -8.27 -13.44
N ALA A 243 27.74 -9.20 -12.87
CA ALA A 243 27.70 -9.41 -11.43
C ALA A 243 29.05 -9.88 -10.85
N LYS A 244 29.93 -10.46 -11.69
CA LYS A 244 31.32 -10.81 -11.32
C LYS A 244 32.11 -9.61 -10.78
N SER A 245 31.82 -8.40 -11.26
CA SER A 245 32.47 -7.18 -10.75
C SER A 245 32.02 -6.77 -9.34
N HIS A 246 30.99 -7.44 -8.80
CA HIS A 246 30.33 -7.13 -7.53
C HIS A 246 30.02 -8.40 -6.71
N GLU A 247 30.89 -9.40 -6.76
CA GLU A 247 30.65 -10.73 -6.16
C GLU A 247 30.30 -10.67 -4.66
N ASP A 248 31.04 -9.88 -3.87
CA ASP A 248 30.76 -9.68 -2.45
C ASP A 248 29.36 -9.10 -2.20
N THR A 249 28.91 -8.17 -3.05
CA THR A 249 27.59 -7.55 -2.95
C THR A 249 26.49 -8.53 -3.36
N THR A 250 26.72 -9.30 -4.42
CA THR A 250 25.82 -10.34 -4.91
C THR A 250 25.61 -11.43 -3.85
N GLN A 251 26.69 -11.89 -3.21
CA GLN A 251 26.59 -12.90 -2.14
C GLN A 251 25.85 -12.36 -0.91
N LYS A 252 26.13 -11.12 -0.49
CA LYS A 252 25.38 -10.46 0.59
C LYS A 252 23.90 -10.36 0.28
N LEU A 253 23.53 -10.00 -0.97
CA LEU A 253 22.15 -9.93 -1.39
C LEU A 253 21.47 -11.29 -1.27
N LYS A 254 22.10 -12.36 -1.75
CA LYS A 254 21.61 -13.74 -1.63
C LYS A 254 21.35 -14.14 -0.18
N ASP A 255 22.28 -13.80 0.72
CA ASP A 255 22.14 -14.11 2.14
C ASP A 255 21.00 -13.32 2.80
N ILE A 256 20.80 -12.06 2.41
CA ILE A 256 19.70 -11.22 2.89
C ILE A 256 18.35 -11.73 2.38
N GLU A 257 18.24 -12.10 1.10
CA GLU A 257 17.02 -12.68 0.53
C GLU A 257 16.61 -13.96 1.28
N ALA A 258 17.58 -14.84 1.56
CA ALA A 258 17.34 -16.04 2.36
C ALA A 258 16.86 -15.71 3.79
N GLN A 259 17.40 -14.66 4.42
CA GLN A 259 16.96 -14.21 5.73
C GLN A 259 15.55 -13.62 5.71
N ILE A 260 15.20 -12.83 4.70
CA ILE A 260 13.85 -12.27 4.52
C ILE A 260 12.83 -13.39 4.40
N LEU A 261 13.11 -14.43 3.60
CA LEU A 261 12.21 -15.57 3.45
C LEU A 261 12.04 -16.37 4.74
N ARG A 262 13.13 -16.59 5.49
CA ARG A 262 13.03 -17.22 6.82
C ARG A 262 12.12 -16.41 7.73
N LYS A 263 12.31 -15.08 7.77
CA LYS A 263 11.47 -14.18 8.55
C LYS A 263 10.01 -14.18 8.09
N ARG A 264 9.72 -14.27 6.80
CA ARG A 264 8.36 -14.42 6.27
C ARG A 264 7.67 -15.69 6.82
N ASN A 265 8.39 -16.80 6.85
CA ASN A 265 7.86 -18.06 7.39
C ASN A 265 7.68 -18.01 8.91
N GLU A 266 8.66 -17.45 9.64
CA GLU A 266 8.56 -17.23 11.09
C GLU A 266 7.35 -16.35 11.45
N LEU A 267 7.12 -15.26 10.70
CA LEU A 267 5.97 -14.37 10.91
C LEU A 267 4.64 -15.09 10.67
N ARG A 268 4.54 -15.93 9.63
CA ARG A 268 3.33 -16.73 9.36
C ARG A 268 3.05 -17.74 10.48
N GLN A 269 4.09 -18.37 11.02
CA GLN A 269 3.93 -19.26 12.17
C GLN A 269 3.49 -18.48 13.42
N PHE A 270 4.14 -17.36 13.69
CA PHE A 270 3.81 -16.50 14.82
C PHE A 270 2.38 -15.96 14.73
N GLU A 271 1.89 -15.62 13.54
CA GLU A 271 0.49 -15.21 13.31
C GLU A 271 -0.49 -16.29 13.77
N SER A 272 -0.21 -17.56 13.47
CA SER A 272 -1.07 -18.67 13.91
C SER A 272 -1.10 -18.80 15.44
N GLU A 273 0.05 -18.66 16.09
CA GLU A 273 0.15 -18.73 17.56
C GLU A 273 -0.57 -17.56 18.23
N TYR A 274 -0.36 -16.35 17.71
CA TYR A 274 -1.04 -15.14 18.17
C TYR A 274 -2.56 -15.28 18.08
N ARG A 275 -3.09 -15.71 16.93
CA ARG A 275 -4.55 -15.88 16.76
C ARG A 275 -5.15 -16.91 17.71
N LYS A 276 -4.43 -17.99 18.01
CA LYS A 276 -4.85 -18.97 19.03
C LYS A 276 -4.88 -18.38 20.43
N ALA A 277 -3.88 -17.57 20.79
CA ALA A 277 -3.83 -16.89 22.08
C ALA A 277 -4.94 -15.85 22.21
N LEU A 278 -5.20 -15.08 21.15
CA LEU A 278 -6.28 -14.09 21.10
C LEU A 278 -7.65 -14.74 21.29
N ALA A 279 -7.92 -15.85 20.60
CA ALA A 279 -9.18 -16.59 20.76
C ALA A 279 -9.39 -17.06 22.22
N ARG A 280 -8.33 -17.58 22.87
CA ARG A 280 -8.40 -17.96 24.29
C ARG A 280 -8.64 -16.77 25.21
N TYR A 281 -8.00 -15.63 24.94
CA TYR A 281 -8.21 -14.41 25.71
C TYR A 281 -9.66 -13.92 25.60
N GLN A 282 -10.23 -13.94 24.39
CA GLN A 282 -11.63 -13.60 24.14
C GLN A 282 -12.58 -14.53 24.91
N GLU A 283 -12.35 -15.84 24.85
CA GLU A 283 -13.12 -16.84 25.59
C GLU A 283 -13.14 -16.56 27.11
N VAL A 284 -11.96 -16.29 27.69
CA VAL A 284 -11.84 -15.98 29.13
C VAL A 284 -12.54 -14.67 29.49
N THR A 285 -12.42 -13.65 28.63
CA THR A 285 -13.02 -12.32 28.84
C THR A 285 -14.55 -12.36 28.76
N GLU A 286 -15.08 -13.13 27.82
CA GLU A 286 -16.52 -13.37 27.71
C GLU A 286 -17.06 -14.11 28.93
N ARG A 287 -16.35 -15.14 29.39
CA ARG A 287 -16.72 -15.85 30.60
C ARG A 287 -16.73 -14.93 31.82
N TYR A 288 -15.69 -14.12 32.00
CA TYR A 288 -15.63 -13.15 33.09
C TYR A 288 -16.81 -12.19 33.07
N THR A 289 -17.19 -11.68 31.89
CA THR A 289 -18.35 -10.79 31.73
C THR A 289 -19.64 -11.45 32.21
N LYS A 290 -19.86 -12.73 31.86
CA LYS A 290 -21.04 -13.50 32.30
C LYS A 290 -21.05 -13.73 33.81
N GLU A 291 -19.91 -14.14 34.38
CA GLU A 291 -19.77 -14.37 35.82
C GLU A 291 -20.01 -13.07 36.60
N LYS A 292 -19.46 -11.94 36.13
CA LYS A 292 -19.70 -10.61 36.72
C LYS A 292 -21.19 -10.26 36.75
N GLN A 293 -21.90 -10.44 35.65
CA GLN A 293 -23.35 -10.19 35.59
C GLN A 293 -24.13 -11.08 36.55
N SER A 294 -23.77 -12.36 36.64
CA SER A 294 -24.38 -13.30 37.59
C SER A 294 -24.16 -12.86 39.04
N VAL A 295 -22.95 -12.40 39.38
CA VAL A 295 -22.65 -11.87 40.73
C VAL A 295 -23.46 -10.60 41.02
N ASP A 296 -23.54 -9.67 40.07
CA ASP A 296 -24.31 -8.42 40.22
C ASP A 296 -25.80 -8.72 40.45
N GLU A 297 -26.36 -9.71 39.77
CA GLU A 297 -27.76 -10.14 39.95
C GLU A 297 -27.99 -10.79 41.32
N LEU A 298 -27.08 -11.66 41.77
CA LEU A 298 -27.13 -12.26 43.11
C LEU A 298 -27.04 -11.20 44.21
N LEU A 299 -26.15 -10.21 44.07
CA LEU A 299 -26.02 -9.10 45.00
C LEU A 299 -27.31 -8.27 45.04
N LYS A 300 -27.91 -7.97 43.89
CA LYS A 300 -29.18 -7.24 43.79
C LYS A 300 -30.32 -8.01 44.46
N GLN A 301 -30.41 -9.32 44.24
CA GLN A 301 -31.42 -10.17 44.89
C GLN A 301 -31.24 -10.18 46.41
N ARG A 302 -30.00 -10.35 46.88
CA ARG A 302 -29.66 -10.29 48.31
C ARG A 302 -30.08 -8.96 48.93
N ASP A 303 -29.72 -7.85 48.32
CA ASP A 303 -30.01 -6.51 48.83
C ASP A 303 -31.53 -6.23 48.82
N GLY A 304 -32.23 -6.74 47.79
CA GLY A 304 -33.69 -6.76 47.75
C GLY A 304 -34.30 -7.48 48.97
N ILE A 305 -33.82 -8.69 49.28
CA ILE A 305 -34.28 -9.45 50.45
C ILE A 305 -33.97 -8.70 51.76
N HIS A 306 -32.75 -8.19 51.93
CA HIS A 306 -32.36 -7.42 53.12
C HIS A 306 -33.31 -6.24 53.37
N SER A 307 -33.67 -5.51 52.30
CA SER A 307 -34.58 -4.36 52.42
C SER A 307 -35.96 -4.74 52.98
N THR A 308 -36.45 -5.96 52.73
CA THR A 308 -37.74 -6.42 53.27
C THR A 308 -37.74 -6.57 54.79
N PHE A 309 -36.58 -6.83 55.40
CA PHE A 309 -36.43 -6.88 56.86
C PHE A 309 -36.26 -5.50 57.48
N THR A 310 -35.79 -4.53 56.71
CA THR A 310 -35.51 -3.16 57.21
C THR A 310 -36.70 -2.22 57.00
N ILE A 311 -37.54 -2.45 55.99
CA ILE A 311 -38.74 -1.67 55.71
C ILE A 311 -39.90 -2.22 56.54
N VAL A 312 -40.18 -1.59 57.68
CA VAL A 312 -41.41 -1.82 58.44
C VAL A 312 -42.57 -1.22 57.65
N LYS A 313 -43.49 -2.05 57.14
CA LYS A 313 -44.77 -1.56 56.60
C LYS A 313 -45.48 -0.77 57.70
N PRO A 314 -45.85 0.51 57.49
CA PRO A 314 -46.74 1.17 58.43
C PRO A 314 -48.06 0.42 58.40
N SER A 315 -48.37 -0.23 59.53
CA SER A 315 -49.67 -0.80 59.78
C SER A 315 -50.73 0.27 59.59
N ASN A 316 -51.69 0.02 58.70
CA ASN A 316 -52.91 0.79 58.57
C ASN A 316 -53.60 0.88 59.94
N ILE A 317 -53.35 1.97 60.67
CA ILE A 317 -54.21 2.41 61.75
C ILE A 317 -55.04 3.55 61.18
N SER A 318 -56.31 3.24 60.95
CA SER A 318 -57.37 4.21 60.75
C SER A 318 -57.44 5.15 61.96
N ALA A 319 -57.12 6.43 61.76
CA ALA A 319 -57.58 7.50 62.65
C ALA A 319 -57.61 8.84 61.90
N SER A 320 -58.82 9.39 61.84
CA SER A 320 -59.19 10.74 61.43
C SER A 320 -58.38 11.83 62.13
N GLY A 321 -58.03 12.92 61.42
CA GLY A 321 -57.58 14.17 62.06
C GLY A 321 -56.77 15.16 61.21
N SER A 322 -57.49 16.03 60.48
CA SER A 322 -57.21 17.47 60.23
C SER A 322 -55.78 18.04 60.05
N ASN A 323 -55.60 18.70 58.89
CA ASN A 323 -55.03 20.05 58.66
C ASN A 323 -53.58 20.41 59.10
N LEU A 324 -52.69 20.73 58.13
CA LEU A 324 -52.17 22.08 57.83
C LEU A 324 -50.93 22.09 56.89
N SER A 325 -51.14 22.71 55.72
CA SER A 325 -50.31 23.68 54.93
C SER A 325 -48.76 23.69 54.87
N ASN A 326 -48.32 24.08 53.66
CA ASN A 326 -47.05 24.70 53.21
C ASN A 326 -45.84 23.77 53.02
N GLY A 327 -45.05 23.83 51.93
CA GLY A 327 -44.97 24.74 50.79
C GLY A 327 -43.52 24.81 50.30
N SER A 328 -43.35 25.13 49.02
CA SER A 328 -42.12 25.60 48.35
C SER A 328 -41.17 24.59 47.69
N SER A 329 -41.10 24.75 46.36
CA SER A 329 -40.03 24.43 45.42
C SER A 329 -38.71 25.15 45.71
N SER A 330 -37.58 24.58 45.27
CA SER A 330 -36.60 25.28 44.41
C SER A 330 -35.52 24.35 43.85
N LYS A 331 -35.30 24.51 42.53
CA LYS A 331 -34.11 24.11 41.77
C LYS A 331 -32.88 24.90 42.26
N ILE A 332 -31.71 24.26 42.33
CA ILE A 332 -30.42 24.92 42.09
C ILE A 332 -29.49 23.95 41.33
N SER A 333 -29.06 24.41 40.17
CA SER A 333 -27.95 23.91 39.33
C SER A 333 -26.64 24.61 39.75
N GLY A 334 -25.51 23.92 39.64
CA GLY A 334 -24.17 24.52 39.77
C GLY A 334 -23.06 23.53 39.38
N GLU A 335 -22.28 23.92 38.38
CA GLU A 335 -21.19 23.22 37.70
C GLU A 335 -19.88 23.11 38.51
N ASP A 336 -18.94 22.39 37.89
CA ASP A 336 -17.48 22.44 37.98
C ASP A 336 -16.76 21.65 39.08
N SER A 337 -16.04 20.61 38.65
CA SER A 337 -14.61 20.41 38.97
C SER A 337 -13.99 19.37 38.02
N LYS A 338 -13.13 19.85 37.11
CA LYS A 338 -12.09 19.08 36.40
C LYS A 338 -11.12 18.46 37.42
N GLY A 339 -10.84 17.17 37.29
CA GLY A 339 -9.74 16.50 37.99
C GLY A 339 -8.74 15.95 36.97
N GLU A 340 -7.54 16.53 36.94
CA GLU A 340 -6.36 16.05 36.22
C GLU A 340 -5.90 14.68 36.77
N SER A 341 -5.44 13.81 35.87
CA SER A 341 -4.69 12.59 36.22
C SER A 341 -3.19 12.87 36.14
N PRO A 342 -2.37 12.44 37.12
CA PRO A 342 -0.92 12.55 37.02
C PRO A 342 -0.32 11.40 36.21
N GLY A 343 0.70 11.72 35.42
CA GLY A 343 1.59 10.74 34.79
C GLY A 343 2.56 10.12 35.79
N GLU A 344 2.87 8.85 35.57
CA GLU A 344 3.97 8.14 36.22
C GLU A 344 5.05 7.88 35.16
N ASP A 345 6.22 8.49 35.36
CA ASP A 345 7.51 8.01 34.87
C ASP A 345 8.10 7.12 35.96
N GLY A 346 8.61 5.95 35.56
CA GLY A 346 9.36 4.99 36.37
C GLY A 346 9.97 3.91 35.48
#